data_AF-A0A8J4CS80-F1
#
_entry.id   AF-A0A8J4CS80-F1
#
_cell.length_a   1.000
_cell.length_b   1.000
_cell.length_c   1.000
_cell.angle_alpha   90.00
_cell.angle_beta   90.00
_cell.angle_gamma   90.00
#
_symmetry.space_group_name_H-M   'P 1'
#
loop_
_entity.id
_entity.type
_entity.pdbx_description
1 polymer ?
#
loop_
_entity_poly.entity_id
_entity_poly.type
_entity_poly.pdbx_seq_one_letter_code
_entity_poly.pdbx_strand_id
1 'polypeptide(L)'
;MRAAAAHFIGEHDFRNFCKADVATVRSFRRRILSFNIDPVPTSAADKAHQVFAMTVRGTAFLWHQVRCMAAVLLMVGRGQERPEVVSELLDMDATPRKPQYSMAPEEPLLLYACGFSGLSFRRSVPAMEGVLGDVAGLMHRHLIGAALTAACHSRLTKDERSVVGQWGFNEHRVTK
;
A
#
# COMPACT_ATOMS: atom_id res chain seq x y z
N MET A 1 -10.30 7.64 2.51
CA MET A 1 -8.94 7.65 1.93
C MET A 1 -8.70 8.80 0.96
N ARG A 2 -9.45 8.95 -0.15
CA ARG A 2 -9.18 10.01 -1.15
C ARG A 2 -9.20 11.44 -0.58
N ALA A 3 -10.17 11.77 0.27
CA ALA A 3 -10.21 13.06 0.96
C ALA A 3 -8.94 13.32 1.79
N ALA A 4 -8.51 12.34 2.59
CA ALA A 4 -7.27 12.40 3.36
C ALA A 4 -6.03 12.60 2.47
N ALA A 5 -5.95 11.88 1.35
CA ALA A 5 -4.83 11.95 0.43
C ALA A 5 -4.69 13.32 -0.25
N ALA A 6 -5.81 14.03 -0.46
CA ALA A 6 -5.81 15.37 -1.06
C ALA A 6 -5.02 16.39 -0.21
N HIS A 7 -5.01 16.24 1.11
CA HIS A 7 -4.25 17.12 2.00
C HIS A 7 -2.72 17.02 1.80
N PHE A 8 -2.22 15.93 1.23
CA PHE A 8 -0.79 15.81 0.94
C PHE A 8 -0.33 16.67 -0.24
N ILE A 9 -1.24 17.08 -1.13
CA ILE A 9 -0.90 17.84 -2.34
C ILE A 9 -0.45 19.25 -1.93
N GLY A 10 0.60 19.76 -2.58
CA GLY A 10 1.24 21.03 -2.22
C GLY A 10 2.56 20.83 -1.50
N GLU A 11 3.02 21.89 -0.83
CA GLU A 11 4.30 21.90 -0.11
C GLU A 11 4.07 21.91 1.40
N HIS A 12 4.62 20.91 2.09
CA HIS A 12 4.40 20.69 3.53
C HIS A 12 5.66 20.19 4.21
N ASP A 13 5.70 20.25 5.55
CA ASP A 13 6.69 19.55 6.37
C ASP A 13 6.24 18.09 6.59
N PHE A 14 7.00 17.14 6.04
CA PHE A 14 6.64 15.72 6.06
C PHE A 14 7.34 14.93 7.19
N ARG A 15 7.87 15.57 8.23
CA ARG A 15 8.59 14.84 9.29
C ARG A 15 7.74 13.79 10.01
N ASN A 16 6.44 14.06 10.15
CA ASN A 16 5.48 13.12 10.73
C ASN A 16 5.11 11.98 9.77
N PHE A 17 5.50 12.10 8.51
CA PHE A 17 5.27 11.11 7.45
C PHE A 17 6.57 10.51 6.94
N CYS A 18 7.65 10.50 7.70
CA CYS A 18 8.89 9.83 7.30
C CYS A 18 9.54 9.12 8.49
N LYS A 19 10.63 8.39 8.23
CA LYS A 19 11.57 8.01 9.29
C LYS A 19 12.64 9.09 9.34
N ALA A 20 12.76 9.75 10.50
CA ALA A 20 13.74 10.81 10.66
C ALA A 20 15.15 10.20 10.63
N ASP A 21 15.93 10.55 9.62
CA ASP A 21 17.38 10.45 9.68
C ASP A 21 17.94 11.85 9.95
N VAL A 22 18.04 12.17 11.23
CA VAL A 22 18.39 13.50 11.73
C VAL A 22 19.85 13.86 11.43
N ALA A 23 20.69 12.89 11.11
CA ALA A 23 22.10 13.13 10.77
C ALA A 23 22.26 13.73 9.37
N THR A 24 21.34 13.40 8.45
CA THR A 24 21.51 13.70 7.01
C THR A 24 20.50 14.72 6.50
N VAL A 25 19.30 14.78 7.09
CA VAL A 25 18.19 15.59 6.55
C VAL A 25 18.16 16.99 7.15
N ARG A 26 18.49 17.99 6.34
CA ARG A 26 18.42 19.42 6.71
C ARG A 26 17.04 20.05 6.55
N SER A 27 16.17 19.46 5.73
CA SER A 27 14.82 19.97 5.47
C SER A 27 13.84 18.83 5.26
N PHE A 28 12.74 18.89 6.00
CA PHE A 28 11.60 17.98 5.89
C PHE A 28 10.52 18.49 4.93
N ARG A 29 10.72 19.67 4.33
CA ARG A 29 9.77 20.21 3.36
C ARG A 29 9.85 19.47 2.03
N ARG A 30 8.72 18.98 1.55
CA ARG A 30 8.60 18.33 0.23
C ARG A 30 7.36 18.82 -0.47
N ARG A 31 7.36 18.77 -1.80
CA ARG A 31 6.21 19.11 -2.64
C ARG A 31 5.65 17.88 -3.32
N ILE A 32 4.39 17.57 -3.03
CA ILE A 32 3.61 16.56 -3.75
C ILE A 32 2.83 17.28 -4.85
N LEU A 33 3.02 16.81 -6.08
CA LEU A 33 2.42 17.37 -7.28
C LEU A 33 1.05 16.74 -7.57
N SER A 34 0.90 15.44 -7.32
CA SER A 34 -0.37 14.74 -7.47
C SER A 34 -0.43 13.50 -6.59
N PHE A 35 -1.66 13.12 -6.20
CA PHE A 35 -1.91 11.90 -5.45
C PHE A 35 -3.25 11.29 -5.90
N ASN A 36 -3.21 10.09 -6.48
CA ASN A 36 -4.40 9.38 -6.93
C ASN A 36 -4.54 8.03 -6.22
N ILE A 37 -5.78 7.57 -6.06
CA ILE A 37 -6.11 6.25 -5.51
C ILE A 37 -7.18 5.62 -6.39
N ASP A 38 -6.77 4.62 -7.18
CA ASP A 38 -7.59 4.04 -8.24
C ASP A 38 -7.62 2.51 -8.14
N PRO A 39 -8.76 1.87 -8.47
CA PRO A 39 -8.83 0.42 -8.50
C PRO A 39 -7.90 -0.12 -9.58
N VAL A 40 -7.18 -1.18 -9.25
CA VAL A 40 -6.37 -1.94 -10.22
C VAL A 40 -7.26 -3.01 -10.84
N PRO A 41 -7.32 -3.11 -12.18
CA PRO A 41 -7.96 -4.24 -12.82
C PRO A 41 -7.25 -5.54 -12.43
N THR A 42 -7.94 -6.42 -11.73
CA THR A 42 -7.43 -7.75 -11.35
C THR A 42 -8.24 -8.83 -12.03
N SER A 43 -7.60 -9.93 -12.40
CA SER A 43 -8.28 -11.13 -12.92
C SER A 43 -9.09 -11.88 -11.87
N ALA A 44 -9.00 -11.49 -10.59
CA ALA A 44 -9.80 -12.05 -9.52
C ALA A 44 -11.29 -11.70 -9.73
N ALA A 45 -12.11 -12.72 -9.96
CA ALA A 45 -13.54 -12.60 -10.22
C ALA A 45 -14.36 -12.09 -9.01
N ASP A 46 -13.76 -12.05 -7.82
CA ASP A 46 -14.41 -11.63 -6.59
C ASP A 46 -13.94 -10.24 -6.13
N LYS A 47 -14.91 -9.37 -5.84
CA LYS A 47 -14.69 -8.03 -5.26
C LYS A 47 -13.99 -8.09 -3.89
N ALA A 48 -14.00 -9.24 -3.21
CA ALA A 48 -13.29 -9.45 -1.96
C ALA A 48 -11.78 -9.18 -2.03
N HIS A 49 -11.18 -9.25 -3.23
CA HIS A 49 -9.75 -9.02 -3.45
C HIS A 49 -9.47 -7.80 -4.33
N GLN A 50 -10.38 -6.82 -4.37
CA GLN A 50 -10.14 -5.58 -5.10
C GLN A 50 -8.89 -4.87 -4.59
N VAL A 51 -7.91 -4.69 -5.48
CA VAL A 51 -6.67 -3.95 -5.19
C VAL A 51 -6.84 -2.50 -5.62
N PHE A 52 -6.25 -1.58 -4.86
CA PHE A 52 -6.15 -0.16 -5.22
C PHE A 52 -4.68 0.24 -5.32
N ALA A 53 -4.34 1.03 -6.34
CA ALA A 53 -3.03 1.63 -6.50
C ALA A 53 -3.05 3.06 -5.97
N MET A 54 -2.03 3.42 -5.20
CA MET A 54 -1.78 4.78 -4.72
C MET A 54 -0.67 5.39 -5.56
N THR A 55 -1.00 6.28 -6.47
CA THR A 55 -0.03 6.93 -7.37
C THR A 55 0.32 8.30 -6.84
N VAL A 56 1.54 8.45 -6.32
CA VAL A 56 2.07 9.72 -5.80
C VAL A 56 3.16 10.25 -6.72
N ARG A 57 3.06 11.53 -7.06
CA ARG A 57 4.11 12.26 -7.78
C ARG A 57 4.58 13.41 -6.91
N GLY A 58 5.88 13.54 -6.71
CA GLY A 58 6.48 14.62 -5.93
C GLY A 58 7.81 15.06 -6.54
N THR A 59 8.34 16.17 -6.05
CA THR A 59 9.66 16.68 -6.48
C THR A 59 10.81 15.88 -5.87
N ALA A 60 10.63 15.41 -4.64
CA ALA A 60 11.52 14.51 -3.92
C ALA A 60 10.75 13.87 -2.76
N PHE A 61 11.29 12.80 -2.19
CA PHE A 61 10.73 12.12 -1.03
C PHE A 61 11.78 11.97 0.08
N LEU A 62 11.35 12.03 1.33
CA LEU A 62 12.14 11.70 2.51
C LEU A 62 12.25 10.18 2.68
N TRP A 63 13.17 9.74 3.52
CA TRP A 63 13.34 8.33 3.83
C TRP A 63 12.04 7.73 4.40
N HIS A 64 11.57 6.66 3.77
CA HIS A 64 10.29 5.99 4.04
C HIS A 64 9.02 6.86 3.87
N GLN A 65 9.09 8.02 3.22
CA GLN A 65 7.97 8.96 3.20
C GLN A 65 6.67 8.34 2.68
N VAL A 66 6.73 7.76 1.48
CA VAL A 66 5.56 7.19 0.81
C VAL A 66 4.94 6.05 1.62
N ARG A 67 5.76 5.21 2.26
CA ARG A 67 5.28 4.09 3.09
C ARG A 67 4.58 4.58 4.37
N CYS A 68 5.07 5.66 4.98
CA CYS A 68 4.40 6.28 6.12
C CYS A 68 3.09 6.98 5.71
N MET A 69 3.06 7.68 4.57
CA MET A 69 1.81 8.23 4.00
C MET A 69 0.78 7.13 3.76
N ALA A 70 1.20 6.01 3.16
CA ALA A 70 0.33 4.86 2.91
C ALA A 70 -0.20 4.23 4.21
N ALA A 71 0.62 4.13 5.26
CA ALA A 71 0.21 3.62 6.56
C ALA A 71 -0.95 4.44 7.15
N VAL A 72 -0.83 5.76 7.18
CA VAL A 72 -1.88 6.64 7.70
C VAL A 72 -3.15 6.56 6.86
N LEU A 73 -3.02 6.55 5.53
CA LEU A 73 -4.18 6.40 4.65
C LEU A 73 -4.88 5.05 4.85
N LEU A 74 -4.15 3.97 5.16
CA LEU A 74 -4.74 2.67 5.47
C LEU A 74 -5.54 2.71 6.78
N MET A 75 -5.08 3.44 7.79
CA MET A 75 -5.86 3.64 9.03
C MET A 75 -7.18 4.37 8.74
N VAL A 76 -7.14 5.41 7.91
CA VAL A 76 -8.35 6.11 7.44
C VAL A 76 -9.25 5.17 6.63
N GLY A 77 -8.68 4.33 5.77
CA GLY A 77 -9.44 3.34 4.98
C GLY A 77 -10.14 2.28 5.83
N ARG A 78 -9.58 1.98 7.01
CA ARG A 78 -10.16 1.06 8.01
C ARG A 78 -11.13 1.75 8.97
N GLY A 79 -11.32 3.07 8.87
CA GLY A 79 -12.14 3.85 9.80
C GLY A 79 -11.53 4.02 11.20
N GLN A 80 -10.23 3.74 11.35
CA GLN A 80 -9.52 3.87 12.62
C GLN A 80 -8.98 5.29 12.85
N GLU A 81 -8.94 6.09 11.79
CA GLU A 81 -8.57 7.50 11.80
C GLU A 81 -9.53 8.29 10.93
N ARG A 82 -9.72 9.58 11.25
CA ARG A 82 -10.52 10.48 10.42
C ARG A 82 -9.68 11.03 9.27
N PRO A 83 -10.27 11.43 8.13
CA PRO A 83 -9.52 11.99 7.01
C PRO A 83 -8.63 13.19 7.36
N GLU A 84 -9.05 14.00 8.33
CA GLU A 84 -8.41 15.24 8.77
C GLU A 84 -7.07 14.99 9.51
N VAL A 85 -6.82 13.75 9.96
CA VAL A 85 -5.56 13.36 10.60
C VAL A 85 -4.35 13.72 9.73
N VAL A 86 -4.51 13.69 8.40
CA VAL A 86 -3.42 14.05 7.50
C VAL A 86 -3.05 15.52 7.64
N SER A 87 -4.02 16.43 7.62
CA SER A 87 -3.75 17.86 7.82
C SER A 87 -3.22 18.15 9.22
N GLU A 88 -3.75 17.49 10.25
CA GLU A 88 -3.28 17.64 11.63
C GLU A 88 -1.81 17.21 11.79
N LEU A 89 -1.39 16.15 11.11
CA LEU A 89 0.00 15.66 11.14
C LEU A 89 0.96 16.48 10.28
N LEU A 90 0.47 17.20 9.27
CA LEU A 90 1.28 18.15 8.47
C LEU A 90 1.47 19.48 9.20
N ASP A 91 0.59 19.81 10.15
CA ASP A 91 0.72 20.95 11.05
C ASP A 91 1.65 20.63 12.22
N MET A 92 2.81 21.26 12.24
CA MET A 92 3.83 21.02 13.26
C MET A 92 3.57 21.74 14.59
N ASP A 93 2.75 22.79 14.58
CA ASP A 93 2.37 23.50 15.79
C ASP A 93 1.29 22.72 16.54
N ALA A 94 0.36 22.12 15.80
CA ALA A 94 -0.65 21.22 16.35
C ALA A 94 -0.07 19.86 16.77
N THR A 95 0.79 19.26 15.94
CA THR A 95 1.31 17.90 16.15
C THR A 95 2.84 17.85 16.10
N PRO A 96 3.53 18.21 17.20
CA PRO A 96 5.00 18.26 17.24
C PRO A 96 5.66 16.88 17.11
N ARG A 97 4.93 15.80 17.38
CA ARG A 97 5.39 14.41 17.24
C ARG A 97 4.28 13.53 16.67
N LYS A 98 4.64 12.68 15.70
CA LYS A 98 3.71 11.72 15.11
C LYS A 98 3.31 10.60 16.09
N PRO A 99 2.04 10.15 16.06
CA PRO A 99 1.62 8.87 16.61
C PRO A 99 2.37 7.69 15.96
N GLN A 100 2.40 6.56 16.65
CA GLN A 100 3.08 5.37 16.17
C GLN A 100 2.19 4.57 15.21
N TYR A 101 2.41 4.77 13.91
CA TYR A 101 1.81 3.93 12.86
C TYR A 101 2.79 2.85 12.39
N SER A 102 2.28 1.62 12.25
CA SER A 102 3.03 0.54 11.59
C SER A 102 3.21 0.89 10.11
N MET A 103 4.47 1.04 9.70
CA MET A 103 4.81 1.43 8.33
C MET A 103 4.29 0.40 7.33
N ALA A 104 3.78 0.88 6.19
CA ALA A 104 3.32 -0.01 5.13
C ALA A 104 4.46 -0.94 4.64
N PRO A 105 4.15 -2.17 4.19
CA PRO A 105 5.12 -3.07 3.56
C PRO A 105 5.85 -2.39 2.38
N GLU A 106 7.06 -2.84 2.06
CA GLU A 106 7.86 -2.28 0.96
C GLU A 106 7.62 -2.94 -0.38
N GLU A 107 7.21 -4.20 -0.34
CA GLU A 107 6.96 -5.07 -1.48
C GLU A 107 6.07 -4.41 -2.55
N PRO A 108 4.99 -3.67 -2.23
CA PRO A 108 4.15 -3.03 -3.26
C PRO A 108 4.67 -1.67 -3.74
N LEU A 109 5.78 -1.14 -3.21
CA LEU A 109 6.29 0.18 -3.59
C LEU A 109 7.17 0.09 -4.84
N LEU A 110 6.70 0.69 -5.93
CA LEU A 110 7.42 0.70 -7.21
C LEU A 110 7.71 2.13 -7.67
N LEU A 111 8.97 2.40 -8.03
CA LEU A 111 9.36 3.59 -8.77
C LEU A 111 9.32 3.26 -10.27
N TYR A 112 8.35 3.81 -11.00
CA TYR A 112 8.17 3.50 -12.43
C TYR A 112 8.46 4.69 -13.36
N ALA A 113 8.59 5.91 -12.83
CA ALA A 113 8.87 7.09 -13.62
C ALA A 113 9.64 8.15 -12.82
N CYS A 114 10.61 8.77 -13.48
CA CYS A 114 11.27 9.98 -13.02
C CYS A 114 11.38 10.95 -14.21
N GLY A 115 11.56 12.23 -13.90
CA GLY A 115 11.69 13.26 -14.93
C GLY A 115 12.40 14.48 -14.36
N PHE A 116 13.09 15.20 -15.23
CA PHE A 116 13.87 16.38 -14.88
C PHE A 116 13.55 17.47 -15.89
N SER A 117 13.42 18.71 -15.40
CA SER A 117 13.14 19.84 -16.28
C SER A 117 14.29 20.05 -17.27
N GLY A 118 13.97 20.28 -18.53
CA GLY A 118 14.96 20.51 -19.60
C GLY A 118 15.73 19.27 -20.05
N LEU A 119 15.43 18.08 -19.52
CA LEU A 119 16.07 16.83 -19.92
C LEU A 119 15.07 15.86 -20.54
N SER A 120 15.42 15.35 -21.71
CA SER A 120 14.69 14.29 -22.40
C SER A 120 15.43 12.97 -22.26
N PHE A 121 14.84 12.03 -21.52
CA PHE A 121 15.41 10.70 -21.35
C PHE A 121 15.17 9.86 -22.62
N ARG A 122 16.26 9.34 -23.18
CA ARG A 122 16.18 8.30 -24.22
C ARG A 122 16.38 6.94 -23.57
N ARG A 123 15.45 6.02 -23.84
CA ARG A 123 15.53 4.63 -23.38
C ARG A 123 16.06 3.80 -24.54
N SER A 124 17.19 3.13 -24.35
CA SER A 124 17.69 2.19 -25.36
C SER A 124 16.81 0.94 -25.37
N VAL A 125 16.75 0.26 -26.51
CA VAL A 125 16.01 -1.01 -26.63
C VAL A 125 16.49 -2.04 -25.61
N PRO A 126 17.81 -2.29 -25.43
CA PRO A 126 18.28 -3.26 -24.43
C PRO A 126 17.90 -2.89 -22.98
N ALA A 127 17.91 -1.60 -22.63
CA ALA A 127 17.49 -1.17 -21.30
C ALA A 127 15.99 -1.38 -21.07
N MET A 128 15.16 -1.13 -22.09
CA MET A 128 13.73 -1.40 -22.02
C MET A 128 13.45 -2.90 -21.89
N GLU A 129 14.10 -3.73 -22.70
CA GLU A 129 13.97 -5.18 -22.65
C GLU A 129 14.39 -5.74 -21.28
N GLY A 130 15.49 -5.23 -20.71
CA GLY A 130 15.94 -5.60 -19.37
C GLY A 130 14.88 -5.27 -18.30
N VAL A 131 14.37 -4.04 -18.27
CA VAL A 131 13.33 -3.63 -17.30
C VAL A 131 12.04 -4.43 -17.47
N LEU A 132 11.61 -4.69 -18.71
CA LEU A 132 10.43 -5.52 -18.98
C LEU A 132 10.65 -6.96 -18.49
N GLY A 133 11.84 -7.52 -18.70
CA GLY A 133 12.23 -8.82 -18.18
C GLY A 133 12.20 -8.89 -16.65
N ASP A 134 12.73 -7.87 -15.97
CA ASP A 134 12.75 -7.78 -14.51
C ASP A 134 11.32 -7.71 -13.93
N VAL A 135 10.47 -6.86 -14.52
CA VAL A 135 9.06 -6.73 -14.12
C VAL A 135 8.29 -8.02 -14.39
N ALA A 136 8.51 -8.67 -15.53
CA ALA A 136 7.90 -9.95 -15.85
C ALA A 136 8.35 -11.06 -14.87
N GLY A 137 9.63 -11.08 -14.50
CA GLY A 137 10.17 -12.01 -13.51
C GLY A 137 9.58 -11.79 -12.12
N LEU A 138 9.40 -10.53 -11.70
CA LEU A 138 8.71 -10.19 -10.45
C LEU A 138 7.26 -10.67 -10.48
N MET A 139 6.54 -10.36 -11.56
CA MET A 139 5.16 -10.80 -11.76
C MET A 139 5.04 -12.32 -11.72
N HIS A 140 5.94 -13.04 -12.39
CA HIS A 140 5.97 -14.50 -12.40
C HIS A 140 6.11 -15.11 -10.99
N ARG A 141 7.03 -14.60 -10.17
CA ARG A 141 7.20 -15.06 -8.78
C ARG A 141 5.94 -14.86 -7.95
N HIS A 142 5.31 -13.70 -8.05
CA HIS A 142 4.07 -13.42 -7.32
C HIS A 142 2.90 -14.29 -7.79
N LEU A 143 2.77 -14.54 -9.10
CA LEU A 143 1.71 -15.39 -9.65
C LEU A 143 1.86 -16.85 -9.22
N ILE A 144 3.08 -17.40 -9.21
CA ILE A 144 3.31 -18.77 -8.70
C ILE A 144 2.92 -18.88 -7.24
N GLY A 145 3.39 -17.95 -6.40
CA GLY A 145 3.06 -17.92 -4.98
C GLY A 145 1.55 -17.85 -4.74
N ALA A 146 0.88 -16.90 -5.42
CA ALA A 146 -0.56 -16.74 -5.33
C ALA A 146 -1.33 -18.00 -5.77
N ALA A 147 -0.91 -18.63 -6.87
CA ALA A 147 -1.56 -19.84 -7.39
C ALA A 147 -1.42 -21.03 -6.42
N LEU A 148 -0.22 -21.27 -5.87
CA LEU A 148 0.01 -22.35 -4.91
C LEU A 148 -0.78 -22.11 -3.61
N THR A 149 -0.75 -20.89 -3.07
CA THR A 149 -1.52 -20.54 -1.86
C THR A 149 -3.02 -20.66 -2.10
N ALA A 150 -3.53 -20.22 -3.25
CA ALA A 150 -4.94 -20.37 -3.61
C ALA A 150 -5.35 -21.85 -3.72
N ALA A 151 -4.50 -22.69 -4.32
CA ALA A 151 -4.75 -24.13 -4.41
C ALA A 151 -4.80 -24.79 -3.02
N CYS A 152 -3.87 -24.45 -2.13
CA CYS A 152 -3.88 -24.92 -0.74
C CYS A 152 -5.12 -24.44 0.02
N HIS A 153 -5.44 -23.15 -0.06
CA HIS A 153 -6.63 -22.56 0.57
C HIS A 153 -7.93 -23.23 0.09
N SER A 154 -8.06 -23.50 -1.21
CA SER A 154 -9.22 -24.20 -1.76
C SER A 154 -9.34 -25.64 -1.27
N ARG A 155 -8.24 -26.33 -0.95
CA ARG A 155 -8.29 -27.69 -0.39
C ARG A 155 -8.71 -27.66 1.07
N LEU A 156 -8.06 -26.82 1.87
CA LEU A 156 -8.36 -26.69 3.30
C LEU A 156 -9.81 -26.29 3.56
N THR A 157 -10.36 -25.36 2.78
CA THR A 157 -11.76 -24.94 2.90
C THR A 157 -12.78 -26.02 2.47
N LYS A 158 -12.39 -26.96 1.59
CA LYS A 158 -13.20 -28.15 1.27
C LYS A 158 -13.14 -29.19 2.38
N ASP A 159 -11.96 -29.39 2.97
CA ASP A 159 -11.75 -30.32 4.07
C ASP A 159 -12.54 -29.89 5.32
N GLU A 160 -12.51 -28.59 5.68
CA GLU A 160 -13.33 -28.05 6.79
C GLU A 160 -14.82 -28.33 6.62
N ARG A 161 -15.36 -28.14 5.41
CA ARG A 161 -16.78 -28.46 5.12
C ARG A 161 -17.08 -29.96 5.26
N SER A 162 -16.10 -30.81 4.96
CA SER A 162 -16.21 -32.27 5.11
C SER A 162 -16.20 -32.68 6.59
N VAL A 163 -15.39 -32.01 7.42
CA VAL A 163 -15.37 -32.23 8.88
C VAL A 163 -16.66 -31.74 9.53
N VAL A 164 -17.14 -30.53 9.25
CA VAL A 164 -18.39 -30.00 9.84
C VAL A 164 -19.61 -30.86 9.45
N GLY A 165 -19.61 -31.47 8.26
CA GLY A 165 -20.67 -32.40 7.84
C GLY A 165 -20.66 -33.77 8.54
N GLN A 166 -19.55 -34.17 9.17
CA GLN A 166 -19.44 -35.45 9.90
C GLN A 166 -19.79 -35.33 11.39
N TRP A 167 -19.75 -34.14 11.97
CA TRP A 167 -20.12 -33.89 13.36
C TRP A 167 -21.51 -33.27 13.48
N GLY A 168 -22.51 -33.93 12.89
CA GLY A 168 -23.90 -33.69 13.28
C GLY A 168 -24.05 -34.03 14.77
N PHE A 169 -24.16 -33.01 15.62
CA PHE A 169 -24.49 -33.15 17.03
C PHE A 169 -25.81 -33.90 17.14
N ASN A 170 -25.73 -35.20 17.45
CA ASN A 170 -26.88 -36.01 17.76
C ASN A 170 -27.30 -35.67 19.20
N GLU A 171 -28.18 -34.68 19.35
CA GLU A 171 -28.88 -34.42 20.61
C GLU A 171 -29.84 -35.58 20.89
N HIS A 172 -29.31 -36.67 21.45
CA HIS A 172 -30.14 -37.65 22.13
C HIS A 172 -30.60 -37.08 23.46
N ARG A 173 -31.82 -36.53 23.43
CA ARG A 173 -32.74 -36.44 24.57
C ARG A 173 -32.67 -37.72 25.40
N VAL A 174 -32.01 -37.67 26.54
CA VAL A 174 -32.22 -38.64 27.62
C VAL A 174 -33.36 -38.07 28.47
N THR A 175 -34.58 -38.55 28.20
CA THR A 175 -35.69 -38.43 29.13
C THR A 175 -35.45 -39.33 30.33
N LYS A 176 -35.31 -38.73 31.51
CA LYS A 176 -35.82 -39.27 32.78
C LYS A 176 -36.47 -38.13 33.55
#